data_AF-A0A6B3I106-F1
#
_entry.id   AF-A0A6B3I106-F1
#
_cell.length_a   1.000
_cell.length_b   1.000
_cell.length_c   1.000
_cell.angle_alpha   90.00
_cell.angle_beta   90.00
_cell.angle_gamma   90.00
#
_symmetry.space_group_name_H-M   'P 1'
#
loop_
_entity.id
_entity.type
_entity.pdbx_description
1 polymer ?
#
loop_
_entity_poly.entity_id
_entity_poly.type
_entity_poly.pdbx_seq_one_letter_code
_entity_poly.pdbx_strand_id
1 'polypeptide(L)'
;VRAGADWIEPDLVPTKDHVLVVRHENEIGGTTDVAGRPEFADRRTTRTVDGRAVTGWFTEDFHLRELRTLRTVERLPLVRNRNTVFDGRGRVMTFQEVIDLARRLSGESGRRIAVFPETKHPTYFRSIGLPLEEELIRVIRRNRLTARECVVQSFEPSSLHRIAAARLGLP
;
A
#
# COMPACT_ATOMS: atom_id res chain seq x y z
N VAL A 1 0.09 -1.49 -17.56
CA VAL A 1 0.38 -2.68 -18.41
C VAL A 1 -0.15 -2.58 -19.83
N ARG A 2 -1.48 -2.55 -20.08
CA ARG A 2 -2.02 -2.53 -21.47
C ARG A 2 -1.53 -1.36 -22.31
N ALA A 3 -1.33 -0.19 -21.69
CA ALA A 3 -0.74 0.99 -22.31
C ALA A 3 0.81 0.97 -22.37
N GLY A 4 1.44 -0.20 -22.17
CA GLY A 4 2.90 -0.36 -22.31
C GLY A 4 3.69 -0.45 -21.01
N ALA A 5 3.20 0.06 -19.88
CA ALA A 5 3.99 0.06 -18.63
C ALA A 5 4.46 -1.34 -18.18
N ASP A 6 5.76 -1.45 -17.88
CA ASP A 6 6.44 -2.68 -17.42
C ASP A 6 6.48 -2.83 -15.89
N TRP A 7 6.10 -1.79 -15.15
CA TRP A 7 6.11 -1.77 -13.70
C TRP A 7 4.72 -1.43 -13.15
N ILE A 8 4.37 -2.06 -12.03
CA ILE A 8 3.26 -1.66 -11.17
C ILE A 8 3.86 -1.12 -9.89
N GLU A 9 3.57 0.13 -9.58
CA GLU A 9 4.07 0.85 -8.41
C GLU A 9 2.96 0.92 -7.36
N PRO A 10 3.10 0.20 -6.23
CA PRO A 10 2.23 0.37 -5.08
C PRO A 10 2.92 1.11 -3.93
N ASP A 11 2.26 2.15 -3.40
CA ASP A 11 2.55 2.66 -2.06
C ASP A 11 2.07 1.67 -0.99
N LEU A 12 2.90 1.39 0.01
CA LEU A 12 2.61 0.42 1.07
C LEU A 12 2.48 1.08 2.45
N VAL A 13 1.42 0.68 3.16
CA VAL A 13 1.20 0.95 4.59
C VAL A 13 0.71 -0.34 5.27
N PRO A 14 1.01 -0.56 6.56
CA PRO A 14 0.54 -1.72 7.30
C PRO A 14 -0.88 -1.53 7.83
N THR A 15 -1.55 -2.67 8.00
CA THR A 15 -2.79 -2.83 8.79
C THR A 15 -2.47 -3.16 10.24
N LYS A 16 -3.50 -3.16 11.10
CA LYS A 16 -3.39 -3.54 12.52
C LYS A 16 -2.85 -4.96 12.73
N ASP A 17 -3.25 -5.90 11.87
CA ASP A 17 -2.74 -7.28 11.84
C ASP A 17 -1.51 -7.46 10.96
N HIS A 18 -0.77 -6.36 10.73
CA HIS A 18 0.55 -6.29 10.09
C HIS A 18 0.59 -6.83 8.66
N VAL A 19 -0.51 -6.71 7.92
CA VAL A 19 -0.54 -6.96 6.46
C VAL A 19 -0.28 -5.66 5.71
N LEU A 20 0.61 -5.69 4.71
CA LEU A 20 0.89 -4.55 3.83
C LEU A 20 -0.22 -4.38 2.78
N VAL A 21 -0.84 -3.21 2.78
CA VAL A 21 -1.90 -2.81 1.86
C VAL A 21 -1.49 -1.63 1.00
N VAL A 22 -2.10 -1.53 -0.18
CA VAL A 22 -1.74 -0.56 -1.22
C VAL A 22 -2.48 0.75 -0.97
N ARG A 23 -1.79 1.74 -0.42
CA ARG A 23 -2.32 3.07 -0.09
C ARG A 23 -1.19 4.12 -0.02
N HIS A 24 -1.40 5.24 -0.70
CA HIS A 24 -0.46 6.38 -0.70
C HIS A 24 -0.32 7.06 0.67
N GLU A 25 -1.40 7.11 1.45
CA GLU A 25 -1.37 7.63 2.81
C GLU A 25 -2.06 6.60 3.71
N ASN A 26 -1.63 6.53 4.97
CA ASN A 26 -2.27 5.67 5.97
C ASN A 26 -3.63 6.21 6.40
N GLU A 27 -3.88 7.51 6.25
CA GLU A 27 -5.23 8.09 6.33
C GLU A 27 -6.06 7.67 5.11
N ILE A 28 -7.24 7.10 5.34
CA ILE A 28 -8.09 6.48 4.32
C ILE A 28 -9.47 7.12 4.13
N GLY A 29 -9.80 8.16 4.89
CA GLY A 29 -11.09 8.85 4.86
C GLY A 29 -11.40 9.53 3.53
N GLY A 30 -10.39 10.08 2.85
CA GLY A 30 -10.57 10.72 1.54
C GLY A 30 -10.53 9.77 0.34
N THR A 31 -10.30 8.48 0.55
CA THR A 31 -9.83 7.52 -0.48
C THR A 31 -10.54 6.17 -0.38
N THR A 32 -11.40 6.04 0.63
CA THR A 32 -12.36 4.94 0.78
C THR A 32 -13.72 5.51 1.20
N ASP A 33 -14.74 4.66 1.24
CA ASP A 33 -16.07 4.97 1.75
C ASP A 33 -16.18 4.96 3.29
N VAL A 34 -15.07 4.82 4.03
CA VAL A 34 -15.07 4.66 5.50
C VAL A 34 -15.79 5.78 6.24
N ALA A 35 -15.74 7.02 5.75
CA ALA A 35 -16.42 8.16 6.37
C ALA A 35 -17.95 8.03 6.35
N GLY A 36 -18.49 7.21 5.45
CA GLY A 36 -19.91 6.88 5.35
C GLY A 36 -20.31 5.56 6.02
N ARG A 37 -19.39 4.90 6.76
CA ARG A 37 -19.63 3.62 7.45
C ARG A 37 -19.91 3.83 8.94
N PRO A 38 -21.18 3.71 9.41
CA PRO A 38 -21.51 3.92 10.82
C PRO A 38 -20.75 2.98 11.77
N GLU A 39 -20.49 1.75 11.34
CA GLU A 39 -19.75 0.73 12.10
C GLU A 39 -18.28 1.11 12.37
N PHE A 40 -17.75 2.13 11.71
CA PHE A 40 -16.39 2.63 11.90
C PHE A 40 -16.33 4.09 12.34
N ALA A 41 -17.46 4.71 12.69
CA ALA A 41 -17.51 6.14 13.05
C ALA A 41 -16.64 6.46 14.28
N ASP A 42 -16.57 5.54 15.23
CA ASP A 42 -15.77 5.63 16.46
C ASP A 42 -14.25 5.49 16.24
N ARG A 43 -13.83 5.03 15.06
CA ARG A 43 -12.42 4.91 14.68
C ARG A 43 -11.79 6.21 14.21
N ARG A 44 -12.59 7.27 14.00
CA ARG A 44 -12.07 8.57 13.57
C ARG A 44 -11.26 9.20 14.70
N THR A 45 -9.99 9.50 14.45
CA THR A 45 -9.09 10.04 15.46
C THR A 45 -8.11 11.07 14.87
N THR A 46 -7.33 11.73 15.71
CA THR A 46 -6.24 12.63 15.31
C THR A 46 -4.90 12.01 15.70
N ARG A 47 -3.97 11.95 14.76
CA ARG A 47 -2.61 11.43 14.95
C ARG A 47 -1.59 12.41 14.43
N THR A 48 -0.40 12.40 15.02
CA THR A 48 0.76 13.12 14.48
C THR A 48 1.54 12.15 13.60
N VAL A 49 1.44 12.32 12.28
CA VAL A 49 2.19 11.55 11.28
C VAL A 49 3.24 12.49 10.68
N ASP A 50 4.51 12.13 10.79
CA ASP A 50 5.67 12.92 10.33
C ASP A 50 5.62 14.41 10.77
N GLY A 51 5.28 14.63 12.04
CA GLY A 51 5.20 15.96 12.64
C GLY A 51 3.95 16.77 12.29
N ARG A 52 3.00 16.19 11.53
CA ARG A 52 1.74 16.85 11.16
C ARG A 52 0.54 16.18 11.82
N ALA A 53 -0.34 16.98 12.40
CA ALA A 53 -1.62 16.51 12.90
C ALA A 53 -2.53 16.16 11.71
N VAL A 54 -2.93 14.91 11.61
CA VAL A 54 -3.86 14.37 10.60
C VAL A 54 -5.07 13.85 11.35
N THR A 55 -6.29 14.17 10.88
CA THR A 55 -7.53 13.68 11.47
C THR A 55 -8.31 12.86 10.46
N GLY A 56 -8.66 11.64 10.80
CA GLY A 56 -9.31 10.71 9.88
C GLY A 56 -9.35 9.28 10.39
N TRP A 57 -9.33 8.34 9.46
CA TRP A 57 -9.29 6.90 9.73
C TRP A 57 -7.98 6.34 9.21
N PHE A 58 -7.29 5.52 10.00
CA PHE A 58 -5.93 5.12 9.70
C PHE A 58 -5.82 3.61 9.49
N THR A 59 -5.06 3.15 8.49
CA THR A 59 -4.95 1.71 8.18
C THR A 59 -4.50 0.87 9.38
N GLU A 60 -3.65 1.42 10.24
CA GLU A 60 -3.18 0.74 11.45
C GLU A 60 -4.25 0.55 12.55
N ASP A 61 -5.45 1.11 12.39
CA ASP A 61 -6.59 0.88 13.28
C ASP A 61 -7.51 -0.26 12.83
N PHE A 62 -7.29 -0.80 11.62
CA PHE A 62 -8.14 -1.82 11.00
C PHE A 62 -7.38 -3.12 10.77
N HIS A 63 -8.06 -4.24 11.02
CA HIS A 63 -7.63 -5.53 10.47
C HIS A 63 -7.87 -5.56 8.95
N LEU A 64 -7.10 -6.36 8.22
CA LEU A 64 -7.28 -6.54 6.78
C LEU A 64 -8.72 -6.92 6.40
N ARG A 65 -9.35 -7.78 7.21
CA ARG A 65 -10.74 -8.22 6.97
C ARG A 65 -11.74 -7.06 7.00
N GLU A 66 -11.51 -6.04 7.84
CA GLU A 66 -12.34 -4.85 7.95
C GLU A 66 -12.09 -3.94 6.74
N LEU A 67 -10.82 -3.67 6.40
CA LEU A 67 -10.47 -2.88 5.21
C LEU A 67 -11.02 -3.46 3.91
N ARG A 68 -11.11 -4.79 3.80
CA ARG A 68 -11.70 -5.47 2.62
C ARG A 68 -13.21 -5.23 2.46
N THR A 69 -13.90 -4.77 3.50
CA THR A 69 -15.32 -4.38 3.43
C THR A 69 -15.50 -3.01 2.78
N LEU A 70 -14.49 -2.15 2.87
CA LEU A 70 -14.50 -0.80 2.32
C LEU A 70 -14.43 -0.83 0.79
N ARG A 71 -14.82 0.29 0.19
CA ARG A 71 -14.68 0.56 -1.25
C ARG A 71 -13.82 1.78 -1.48
N THR A 72 -12.95 1.71 -2.49
CA THR A 72 -12.08 2.82 -2.86
C THR A 72 -12.88 3.92 -3.55
N VAL A 73 -12.50 5.17 -3.31
CA VAL A 73 -13.08 6.36 -3.98
C VAL A 73 -11.97 7.30 -4.42
N GLU A 74 -12.21 8.09 -5.47
CA GLU A 74 -11.31 9.16 -5.91
C GLU A 74 -11.28 10.30 -4.90
N ARG A 75 -10.07 10.65 -4.45
CA ARG A 75 -9.86 11.69 -3.41
C ARG A 75 -9.99 13.13 -3.91
N LEU A 76 -9.87 13.34 -5.21
CA LEU A 76 -9.95 14.68 -5.82
C LEU A 76 -11.03 14.71 -6.93
N PRO A 77 -12.31 14.46 -6.62
CA PRO A 77 -13.35 14.29 -7.64
C PRO A 77 -13.59 15.55 -8.48
N LEU A 78 -13.31 16.74 -7.94
CA LEU A 78 -13.43 18.00 -8.68
C LEU A 78 -12.30 18.23 -9.69
N VAL A 79 -11.15 17.58 -9.52
CA VAL A 79 -9.96 17.71 -10.39
C VAL A 79 -9.79 16.50 -11.29
N ARG A 80 -10.10 15.30 -10.79
CA ARG A 80 -9.96 13.99 -11.43
C ARG A 80 -11.32 13.35 -11.66
N ASN A 81 -12.31 14.14 -12.05
CA ASN A 81 -13.69 13.72 -12.22
C ASN A 81 -13.87 12.46 -13.09
N ARG A 82 -13.03 12.25 -14.12
CA ARG A 82 -13.08 11.04 -14.95
C ARG A 82 -12.80 9.75 -14.17
N ASN A 83 -12.13 9.83 -13.02
CA ASN A 83 -11.82 8.67 -12.19
C ASN A 83 -12.98 8.25 -11.27
N THR A 84 -13.96 9.13 -11.01
CA THR A 84 -15.10 8.82 -10.12
C THR A 84 -15.98 7.71 -10.68
N VAL A 85 -15.87 7.41 -11.98
CA VAL A 85 -16.50 6.23 -12.59
C VAL A 85 -16.09 4.91 -11.91
N PHE A 86 -14.95 4.87 -11.20
CA PHE A 86 -14.46 3.71 -10.47
C PHE A 86 -14.83 3.70 -8.98
N ASP A 87 -15.47 4.76 -8.47
CA ASP A 87 -15.89 4.84 -7.08
C ASP A 87 -16.81 3.66 -6.74
N GLY A 88 -16.62 3.07 -5.55
CA GLY A 88 -17.44 1.95 -5.10
C GLY A 88 -17.10 0.60 -5.72
N ARG A 89 -16.24 0.54 -6.76
CA ARG A 89 -15.94 -0.70 -7.50
C ARG A 89 -14.74 -1.47 -6.95
N GLY A 90 -13.70 -0.73 -6.53
CA GLY A 90 -12.46 -1.29 -6.02
C GLY A 90 -12.51 -1.61 -4.53
N ARG A 91 -11.62 -2.49 -4.10
CA ARG A 91 -11.31 -2.74 -2.68
C ARG A 91 -9.85 -2.38 -2.43
N VAL A 92 -9.47 -2.18 -1.17
CA VAL A 92 -8.06 -2.04 -0.80
C VAL A 92 -7.34 -3.37 -1.08
N MET A 93 -6.31 -3.33 -1.93
CA MET A 93 -5.48 -4.49 -2.25
C MET A 93 -4.34 -4.65 -1.23
N THR A 94 -3.91 -5.88 -1.02
CA THR A 94 -2.65 -6.22 -0.35
C THR A 94 -1.49 -6.19 -1.34
N PHE A 95 -0.26 -6.09 -0.83
CA PHE A 95 0.93 -6.22 -1.68
C PHE A 95 1.03 -7.60 -2.35
N GLN A 96 0.59 -8.67 -1.67
CA GLN A 96 0.54 -10.01 -2.26
C GLN A 96 -0.37 -10.03 -3.51
N GLU A 97 -1.54 -9.44 -3.43
CA GLU A 97 -2.48 -9.38 -4.56
C GLU A 97 -1.91 -8.56 -5.74
N VAL A 98 -1.06 -7.56 -5.47
CA VAL A 98 -0.33 -6.83 -6.54
C VAL A 98 0.73 -7.71 -7.19
N ILE A 99 1.47 -8.50 -6.42
CA ILE A 99 2.44 -9.47 -6.97
C ILE A 99 1.72 -10.50 -7.86
N ASP A 100 0.60 -11.05 -7.38
CA ASP A 100 -0.20 -12.02 -8.13
C ASP A 100 -0.77 -11.39 -9.42
N LEU A 101 -1.22 -10.14 -9.35
CA LEU A 101 -1.65 -9.36 -10.51
C LEU A 101 -0.51 -9.16 -11.51
N ALA A 102 0.68 -8.76 -11.08
CA ALA A 102 1.84 -8.55 -11.94
C ALA A 102 2.24 -9.85 -12.67
N ARG A 103 2.24 -10.98 -11.97
CA ARG A 103 2.51 -12.30 -12.56
C ARG A 103 1.48 -12.71 -13.59
N ARG A 104 0.19 -12.56 -13.27
CA ARG A 104 -0.88 -12.86 -14.22
C ARG A 104 -0.77 -12.00 -15.48
N LEU A 105 -0.57 -10.69 -15.31
CA LEU A 105 -0.40 -9.75 -16.42
C LEU A 105 0.87 -10.03 -17.23
N SER A 106 1.92 -10.58 -16.60
CA SER A 106 3.10 -11.03 -17.31
C SER A 106 2.78 -12.20 -18.25
N GLY A 107 2.04 -13.18 -17.76
CA GLY A 107 1.57 -14.32 -18.57
C GLY A 107 0.66 -13.88 -19.73
N GLU A 108 -0.30 -12.99 -19.46
CA GLU A 108 -1.24 -12.50 -20.47
C GLU A 108 -0.57 -11.66 -21.56
N SER A 109 0.47 -10.89 -21.21
CA SER A 109 1.12 -9.96 -22.15
C SER A 109 2.38 -10.51 -22.81
N GLY A 110 2.91 -11.65 -22.34
CA GLY A 110 4.20 -12.19 -22.78
C GLY A 110 5.41 -11.32 -22.38
N ARG A 111 5.21 -10.24 -21.62
CA ARG A 111 6.26 -9.35 -21.11
C ARG A 111 6.42 -9.54 -19.61
N ARG A 112 7.59 -9.27 -19.07
CA ARG A 112 7.75 -9.23 -17.61
C ARG A 112 7.14 -7.93 -17.08
N ILE A 113 6.15 -8.07 -16.21
CA ILE A 113 5.60 -6.97 -15.42
C ILE A 113 6.15 -7.11 -14.00
N ALA A 114 6.94 -6.13 -13.58
CA ALA A 114 7.57 -6.08 -12.26
C ALA A 114 6.77 -5.21 -11.28
N VAL A 115 7.10 -5.30 -9.99
CA VAL A 115 6.55 -4.44 -8.94
C VAL A 115 7.60 -3.46 -8.44
N PHE A 116 7.18 -2.24 -8.10
CA PHE A 116 8.05 -1.21 -7.55
C PHE A 116 7.45 -0.64 -6.24
N PRO A 117 7.39 -1.42 -5.15
CA PRO A 117 6.77 -0.96 -3.91
C PRO A 117 7.49 0.22 -3.24
N GLU A 118 6.72 1.19 -2.75
CA GLU A 118 7.18 2.28 -1.89
C GLU A 118 6.81 2.03 -0.41
N THR A 119 7.75 2.17 0.53
CA THR A 119 7.39 2.21 1.96
C THR A 119 6.99 3.63 2.36
N LYS A 120 5.75 3.83 2.84
CA LYS A 120 5.28 5.13 3.34
C LYS A 120 5.42 5.27 4.84
N HIS A 121 5.93 6.42 5.28
CA HIS A 121 6.15 6.78 6.69
C HIS A 121 6.84 5.71 7.56
N PRO A 122 7.90 5.01 7.10
CA PRO A 122 8.50 3.93 7.87
C PRO A 122 9.00 4.37 9.26
N THR A 123 9.45 5.61 9.47
CA THR A 123 9.77 6.09 10.84
C THR A 123 8.53 6.11 11.74
N TYR A 124 7.42 6.67 11.26
CA TYR A 124 6.17 6.70 12.01
C TYR A 124 5.72 5.29 12.38
N PHE A 125 5.67 4.38 11.41
CA PHE A 125 5.18 3.03 11.62
C PHE A 125 6.07 2.19 12.56
N ARG A 126 7.38 2.37 12.50
CA ARG A 126 8.31 1.78 13.49
C ARG A 126 8.00 2.29 14.91
N SER A 127 7.69 3.58 15.07
CA SER A 127 7.42 4.18 16.39
C SER A 127 6.17 3.60 17.08
N ILE A 128 5.22 3.08 16.30
CA ILE A 128 3.98 2.46 16.79
C ILE A 128 4.00 0.93 16.75
N GLY A 129 5.16 0.32 16.50
CA GLY A 129 5.33 -1.13 16.51
C GLY A 129 4.81 -1.88 15.29
N LEU A 130 4.62 -1.19 14.15
CA LEU A 130 4.16 -1.77 12.88
C LEU A 130 5.17 -1.56 11.75
N PRO A 131 6.44 -1.98 11.90
CA PRO A 131 7.48 -1.64 10.93
C PRO A 131 7.19 -2.29 9.56
N LEU A 132 7.37 -1.55 8.46
CA LEU A 132 7.00 -2.05 7.13
C LEU A 132 8.06 -3.01 6.58
N GLU A 133 9.32 -2.75 6.88
CA GLU A 133 10.48 -3.34 6.24
C GLU A 133 10.53 -4.84 6.47
N GLU A 134 10.33 -5.30 7.71
CA GLU A 134 10.36 -6.71 8.07
C GLU A 134 9.24 -7.50 7.37
N GLU A 135 8.03 -6.95 7.28
CA GLU A 135 6.94 -7.60 6.53
C GLU A 135 7.21 -7.57 5.02
N LEU A 136 7.72 -6.46 4.48
CA LEU A 136 8.07 -6.36 3.06
C LEU A 136 9.14 -7.39 2.69
N ILE A 137 10.19 -7.52 3.50
CA ILE A 137 11.23 -8.55 3.39
C ILE A 137 10.60 -9.96 3.40
N ARG A 138 9.67 -10.23 4.33
CA ARG A 138 8.98 -11.52 4.41
C ARG A 138 8.19 -11.82 3.12
N VAL A 139 7.42 -10.86 2.62
CA VAL A 139 6.63 -11.02 1.39
C VAL A 139 7.54 -11.23 0.17
N ILE A 140 8.63 -10.47 0.05
CA ILE A 140 9.61 -10.62 -1.04
C ILE A 140 10.22 -12.02 -1.02
N ARG A 141 10.70 -12.49 0.14
CA ARG A 141 11.30 -13.83 0.29
C ARG A 141 10.29 -14.94 0.01
N ARG A 142 9.07 -14.84 0.55
CA ARG A 142 7.99 -15.81 0.32
C ARG A 142 7.70 -15.97 -1.17
N ASN A 143 7.70 -14.86 -1.90
CA ASN A 143 7.44 -14.87 -3.34
C ASN A 143 8.67 -15.13 -4.20
N ARG A 144 9.88 -15.19 -3.61
CA ARG A 144 11.15 -15.33 -4.33
C ARG A 144 11.35 -14.26 -5.41
N LEU A 145 10.93 -13.02 -5.13
CA LEU A 145 11.09 -11.93 -6.10
C LEU A 145 12.57 -11.64 -6.32
N THR A 146 12.94 -11.52 -7.58
CA THR A 146 14.32 -11.23 -8.01
C THR A 146 14.50 -9.75 -8.34
N ALA A 147 15.74 -9.31 -8.57
CA ALA A 147 16.04 -7.96 -9.04
C ALA A 147 15.36 -7.56 -10.37
N ARG A 148 14.88 -8.54 -11.14
CA ARG A 148 14.13 -8.29 -12.38
C ARG A 148 12.62 -8.14 -12.15
N GLU A 149 12.14 -8.43 -10.96
CA GLU A 149 10.71 -8.46 -10.62
C GLU A 149 10.35 -7.46 -9.51
N CYS A 150 11.33 -6.98 -8.74
CA CYS A 150 11.09 -6.08 -7.63
C CYS A 150 12.22 -5.06 -7.48
N VAL A 151 11.85 -3.79 -7.32
CA VAL A 151 12.73 -2.73 -6.84
C VAL A 151 11.99 -2.05 -5.70
N VAL A 152 12.67 -1.74 -4.59
CA VAL A 152 12.02 -1.07 -3.46
C VAL A 152 12.42 0.40 -3.45
N GLN A 153 11.44 1.28 -3.26
CA GLN A 153 11.67 2.70 -3.04
C GLN A 153 11.20 3.14 -1.65
N SER A 154 11.78 4.24 -1.18
CA SER A 154 11.43 4.90 0.08
C SER A 154 12.00 6.31 0.05
N PHE A 155 11.22 7.29 0.54
CA PHE A 155 11.74 8.63 0.81
C PHE A 155 12.63 8.68 2.06
N GLU A 156 12.56 7.66 2.92
CA GLU A 156 13.39 7.56 4.12
C GLU A 156 14.57 6.59 3.91
N PRO A 157 15.83 7.07 3.85
CA PRO A 157 16.99 6.21 3.61
C PRO A 157 17.18 5.10 4.66
N SER A 158 16.73 5.33 5.90
CA SER A 158 16.78 4.34 6.97
C SER A 158 16.00 3.06 6.65
N SER A 159 14.90 3.17 5.90
CA SER A 159 14.11 2.03 5.41
C SER A 159 14.92 1.23 4.38
N LEU A 160 15.55 1.91 3.41
CA LEU A 160 16.38 1.24 2.39
C LEU A 160 17.59 0.53 3.02
N HIS A 161 18.25 1.14 4.00
CA HIS A 161 19.35 0.48 4.72
C HIS A 161 18.90 -0.80 5.43
N ARG A 162 17.72 -0.81 6.06
CA ARG A 162 17.15 -2.01 6.72
C ARG A 162 16.85 -3.11 5.71
N ILE A 163 16.26 -2.75 4.57
CA ILE A 163 15.94 -3.70 3.49
C ILE A 163 17.22 -4.26 2.86
N ALA A 164 18.22 -3.41 2.60
CA ALA A 164 19.52 -3.83 2.08
C ALA A 164 20.25 -4.80 3.04
N ALA A 165 20.15 -4.58 4.35
CA ALA A 165 20.73 -5.47 5.36
C ALA A 165 20.15 -6.89 5.31
N ALA A 166 18.94 -7.09 4.79
CA ALA A 166 18.33 -8.40 4.59
C ALA A 166 18.91 -9.19 3.39
N ARG A 167 19.82 -8.58 2.61
CA ARG A 167 20.55 -9.19 1.48
C ARG A 167 19.63 -9.92 0.50
N LEU A 168 18.55 -9.24 0.09
CA LEU A 168 17.55 -9.79 -0.83
C LEU A 168 18.05 -9.93 -2.28
N GLY A 169 19.18 -9.31 -2.62
CA GLY A 169 19.68 -9.26 -3.98
C GLY A 169 18.78 -8.45 -4.92
N LEU A 170 18.04 -7.48 -4.38
CA LEU A 170 17.32 -6.47 -5.15
C LEU A 170 18.25 -5.30 -5.49
N PRO A 171 17.94 -4.48 -6.52
CA PRO A 171 18.68 -3.26 -6.85
C PRO A 171 18.61 -2.23 -5.73
#